data_AF-A1SXT0-F1
#
_entry.id   AF-A1SXT0-F1
#
_cell.length_a   1.000
_cell.length_b   1.000
_cell.length_c   1.000
_cell.angle_alpha   90.00
_cell.angle_beta   90.00
_cell.angle_gamma   90.00
#
_symmetry.space_group_name_H-M   'P 1'
#
loop_
_entity.id
_entity.type
_entity.pdbx_description
1 polymer ?
#
loop_
_entity_poly.entity_id
_entity_poly.type
_entity_poly.pdbx_seq_one_letter_code
_entity_poly.pdbx_strand_id
1 'polypeptide(L)'
;MAISLQKEQKISLEKSNGWNLKQIFVGVNWAAIEKKVIWRHKKVAIDLDASCIIFDANNEVIDTIYFRKLTTQGIKHSGDD
;
A
#
# COMPACT_ATOMS: atom_id res chain seq x y z
N MET A 1 0.22 -0.87 20.20
CA MET A 1 -1.22 -1.04 19.97
C MET A 1 -1.46 -0.93 18.47
N ALA A 2 -2.09 -1.94 17.85
CA ALA A 2 -2.42 -1.91 16.43
C ALA A 2 -3.87 -1.42 16.25
N ILE A 3 -4.15 -0.74 15.15
CA ILE A 3 -5.50 -0.31 14.78
C ILE A 3 -5.88 -1.09 13.53
N SER A 4 -7.03 -1.77 13.58
CA SER A 4 -7.62 -2.43 12.41
C SER A 4 -8.75 -1.55 11.90
N LEU A 5 -8.73 -1.26 10.60
CA LEU A 5 -9.75 -0.44 9.94
C LEU A 5 -10.73 -1.34 9.19
N GLN A 6 -12.00 -0.97 9.23
CA GLN A 6 -13.04 -1.55 8.36
C GLN A 6 -13.16 -0.74 7.07
N LYS A 7 -13.88 -1.29 6.09
CA LYS A 7 -14.19 -0.58 4.84
C LYS A 7 -14.83 0.77 5.14
N GLU A 8 -14.38 1.82 4.44
CA GLU A 8 -14.81 3.22 4.60
C GLU A 8 -14.45 3.88 5.94
N GLN A 9 -13.78 3.16 6.86
CA GLN A 9 -13.30 3.75 8.10
C GLN A 9 -12.10 4.66 7.83
N LYS A 10 -12.08 5.81 8.52
CA LYS A 10 -10.98 6.77 8.50
C LYS A 10 -10.31 6.82 9.87
N ILE A 11 -9.03 7.15 9.88
CA ILE A 11 -8.26 7.43 11.10
C ILE A 11 -7.58 8.79 10.95
N SER A 12 -7.58 9.58 12.03
CA SER A 12 -6.71 10.75 12.12
C SER A 12 -5.30 10.31 12.50
N LEU A 13 -4.31 10.77 11.73
CA LEU A 13 -2.89 10.57 12.04
C LEU A 13 -2.32 11.72 12.90
N GLU A 14 -3.14 12.73 13.20
CA GLU A 14 -2.77 13.83 14.08
C GLU A 14 -2.53 13.34 15.51
N LYS A 15 -1.51 13.89 16.17
CA LYS A 15 -1.18 13.57 17.55
C LYS A 15 -1.48 14.77 18.44
N SER A 16 -2.25 14.54 19.50
CA SER A 16 -2.67 15.57 20.47
C SER A 16 -1.53 16.19 21.27
N ASN A 17 -0.33 15.59 21.22
CA ASN A 17 0.85 16.07 21.92
C ASN A 17 1.62 17.17 21.16
N GLY A 18 1.08 17.67 20.04
CA GLY A 18 1.71 18.72 19.23
C GLY A 18 2.81 18.21 18.28
N TRP A 19 2.98 16.89 18.17
CA TRP A 19 3.96 16.31 17.25
C TRP A 19 3.35 16.11 15.87
N ASN A 20 4.05 16.60 14.85
CA ASN A 20 3.67 16.41 13.46
C ASN A 20 4.13 15.04 12.96
N LEU A 21 3.27 14.37 12.19
CA LEU A 21 3.63 13.16 11.45
C LEU A 21 4.78 13.47 10.48
N LYS A 22 5.87 12.69 10.58
CA LYS A 22 7.06 12.90 9.75
C LYS A 22 7.19 11.89 8.63
N GLN A 23 6.75 10.66 8.87
CA GLN A 23 6.91 9.54 7.95
C GLN A 23 5.72 8.60 8.07
N ILE A 24 5.32 8.03 6.94
CA ILE A 24 4.33 6.96 6.84
C ILE A 24 4.97 5.83 6.05
N PHE A 25 4.71 4.60 6.48
CA PHE A 25 5.07 3.40 5.75
C PHE A 25 3.78 2.67 5.40
N VAL A 26 3.61 2.34 4.12
CA VAL A 26 2.47 1.57 3.62
C VAL A 26 3.00 0.23 3.14
N GLY A 27 2.41 -0.86 3.63
CA GLY A 27 2.74 -2.22 3.21
C GLY A 27 1.51 -2.90 2.66
N VAL A 28 1.67 -3.58 1.53
CA VAL A 28 0.65 -4.43 0.93
C VAL A 28 1.20 -5.86 0.96
N ASN A 29 0.35 -6.82 1.33
CA ASN A 29 0.73 -8.23 1.39
C ASN A 29 -0.51 -9.08 1.08
N TRP A 30 -0.30 -10.25 0.49
CA TRP A 30 -1.33 -11.22 0.17
C TRP A 30 -0.86 -12.64 0.51
N ALA A 31 -1.80 -13.50 0.89
CA ALA A 31 -1.53 -14.93 1.03
C ALA A 31 -1.65 -15.63 -0.34
N ALA A 32 -0.85 -16.68 -0.56
CA ALA A 32 -0.98 -17.52 -1.74
C ALA A 32 -2.37 -18.19 -1.79
N ILE A 33 -2.96 -18.29 -2.98
CA ILE A 33 -4.23 -19.02 -3.17
C ILE A 33 -3.91 -20.51 -3.30
N GLU A 34 -4.60 -21.33 -2.50
CA GLU A 34 -4.60 -22.78 -2.68
C GLU A 34 -5.75 -23.21 -3.60
N LYS A 35 -5.41 -23.80 -4.75
CA LYS A 35 -6.39 -24.47 -5.61
C LYS A 35 -6.37 -25.98 -5.35
N LYS A 36 -7.53 -26.53 -4.97
CA LYS A 36 -7.71 -27.97 -4.82
C LYS A 36 -8.03 -28.60 -6.17
N VAL A 37 -7.16 -29.48 -6.63
CA VAL A 37 -7.41 -30.38 -7.77
C VAL A 37 -7.69 -31.77 -7.20
N ILE A 38 -8.38 -32.64 -7.95
CA ILE A 38 -8.98 -33.92 -7.51
C ILE A 38 -8.02 -34.81 -6.69
N TRP A 39 -6.69 -34.63 -6.78
CA TRP A 39 -5.69 -35.40 -6.02
C TRP A 39 -4.54 -34.58 -5.40
N ARG A 40 -4.48 -33.26 -5.59
CA ARG A 40 -3.35 -32.41 -5.14
C ARG A 40 -3.77 -30.97 -4.85
N HIS A 41 -3.11 -30.37 -3.86
CA HIS A 41 -3.15 -28.93 -3.62
C HIS A 41 -2.08 -28.24 -4.47
N LYS A 42 -2.46 -27.24 -5.27
CA LYS A 42 -1.54 -26.38 -6.00
C LYS A 42 -1.59 -24.99 -5.40
N LYS A 43 -0.45 -24.48 -4.93
CA LYS A 43 -0.29 -23.06 -4.61
C LYS A 43 -0.19 -22.27 -5.91
N VAL A 44 -1.03 -21.26 -6.05
CA VAL A 44 -1.00 -20.32 -7.16
C VAL A 44 -0.34 -19.05 -6.64
N ALA A 45 0.78 -18.67 -7.25
CA ALA A 45 1.36 -17.35 -7.01
C ALA A 45 0.36 -16.30 -7.48
N ILE A 46 0.11 -15.33 -6.63
CA ILE A 46 -0.52 -14.07 -7.02
C ILE A 46 0.64 -13.09 -7.14
N ASP A 47 0.59 -12.27 -8.18
CA ASP A 47 1.46 -11.13 -8.41
C ASP A 47 0.60 -9.89 -8.14
N LEU A 48 1.02 -9.03 -7.20
CA LEU A 48 0.25 -7.89 -6.76
C LEU A 48 1.14 -6.67 -6.62
N ASP A 49 0.87 -5.68 -7.46
CA ASP A 49 1.56 -4.41 -7.40
C ASP A 49 0.97 -3.46 -6.35
N ALA A 50 1.84 -2.73 -5.65
CA ALA A 50 1.49 -1.52 -4.94
C ALA A 50 1.84 -0.30 -5.80
N SER A 51 0.99 0.73 -5.79
CA SER A 51 1.24 1.98 -6.50
C SER A 51 0.67 3.17 -5.72
N CYS A 52 1.25 4.34 -5.93
CA CYS A 52 0.81 5.59 -5.31
C CYS A 52 0.63 6.66 -6.38
N ILE A 53 -0.50 7.35 -6.37
CA ILE A 53 -0.77 8.48 -7.25
C ILE A 53 -0.88 9.73 -6.36
N ILE A 54 -0.13 10.77 -6.71
CA ILE A 54 -0.15 12.05 -6.00
C ILE A 54 -1.07 13.00 -6.76
N PHE A 55 -2.01 13.60 -6.04
CA PHE A 55 -2.93 14.60 -6.56
C PHE A 55 -2.64 15.96 -5.94
N ASP A 56 -2.86 17.02 -6.71
CA ASP A 56 -2.87 18.39 -6.20
C ASP A 56 -4.23 18.77 -5.59
N ALA A 57 -4.37 20.03 -5.17
CA ALA A 57 -5.62 20.55 -4.61
C ALA A 57 -6.79 20.63 -5.60
N ASN A 58 -6.52 20.58 -6.91
CA ASN A 58 -7.51 20.57 -7.98
C ASN A 58 -7.88 19.14 -8.43
N ASN A 59 -7.34 18.12 -7.75
CA ASN A 59 -7.42 16.70 -8.13
C ASN A 59 -6.73 16.37 -9.46
N GLU A 60 -5.73 17.16 -9.85
CA GLU A 60 -4.86 16.85 -10.99
C GLU A 60 -3.72 15.93 -10.54
N VAL A 61 -3.36 14.98 -11.39
CA VAL A 61 -2.25 14.05 -11.10
C VAL A 61 -0.93 14.81 -11.21
N ILE A 62 -0.22 14.92 -10.10
CA ILE A 62 1.15 15.46 -10.05
C ILE A 62 2.16 14.39 -10.46
N ASP A 63 2.04 13.19 -9.89
CA ASP A 63 2.99 12.11 -10.14
C ASP A 63 2.40 10.72 -9.80
N THR A 64 3.07 9.66 -10.27
CA THR A 64 2.76 8.26 -9.96
C THR A 64 4.04 7.49 -9.63
N ILE A 65 3.97 6.68 -8.58
CA ILE A 65 5.04 5.81 -8.08
C ILE A 65 4.55 4.37 -8.19
N TYR A 66 5.35 3.51 -8.80
CA TYR A 66 5.05 2.09 -9.05
C TYR A 66 6.34 1.34 -9.39
N PHE A 67 6.27 0.03 -9.68
CA PHE A 67 7.47 -0.82 -9.87
C PHE A 67 8.47 -0.30 -10.93
N ARG A 68 8.04 0.46 -11.95
CA ARG A 68 8.95 1.07 -12.95
C ARG A 68 9.40 2.50 -12.63
N LYS A 69 8.85 3.11 -11.59
CA LYS A 69 9.23 4.42 -11.08
C LYS A 69 9.20 4.40 -9.55
N LEU A 70 10.34 4.01 -8.97
CA LEU A 70 10.43 3.71 -7.54
C LEU A 70 10.58 4.94 -6.63
N THR A 71 10.84 6.12 -7.19
CA THR A 71 11.09 7.33 -6.38
C THR A 71 10.47 8.57 -6.99
N THR A 72 10.04 9.47 -6.12
CA THR A 72 9.75 10.88 -6.40
C THR A 72 10.05 11.71 -5.15
N GLN A 73 9.81 13.02 -5.19
CA GLN A 73 10.04 13.88 -4.04
C GLN A 73 9.16 13.46 -2.85
N GLY A 74 9.80 12.98 -1.78
CA GLY A 74 9.13 12.61 -0.53
C GLY A 74 8.49 11.22 -0.50
N ILE A 75 8.52 10.46 -1.59
CA ILE A 75 7.97 9.09 -1.66
C ILE A 75 8.97 8.12 -2.29
N LYS A 76 9.15 6.96 -1.65
CA LYS A 76 9.98 5.85 -2.13
C LYS A 76 9.19 4.54 -2.09
N HIS A 77 9.08 3.88 -3.23
CA HIS A 77 8.70 2.48 -3.35
C HIS A 77 9.91 1.60 -3.00
N SER A 78 9.72 0.54 -2.22
CA SER A 78 10.81 -0.36 -1.80
C SER A 78 11.34 -1.25 -2.92
N GLY A 79 10.53 -1.44 -3.97
CA GLY A 79 10.73 -2.45 -4.99
C GLY A 79 9.46 -3.29 -5.13
N ASP A 80 9.35 -3.99 -6.24
CA ASP A 80 8.36 -5.04 -6.43
C ASP A 80 9.05 -6.38 -6.12
N ASP A 81 8.36 -7.24 -5.36
CA ASP A 81 8.82 -8.51 -4.76
C ASP A 81 10.34 -8.75 -4.64
#